data_AF-A0A9Q0UY51-F1
#
_entry.id   AF-A0A9Q0UY51-F1
#
_cell.length_a   1.000
_cell.length_b   1.000
_cell.length_c   1.000
_cell.angle_alpha   90.00
_cell.angle_beta   90.00
_cell.angle_gamma   90.00
#
_symmetry.space_group_name_H-M   'P 1'
#
loop_
_entity.id
_entity.type
_entity.pdbx_description
1 polymer ?
#
loop_
_entity_poly.entity_id
_entity_poly.type
_entity_poly.pdbx_seq_one_letter_code
_entity_poly.pdbx_strand_id
1 'polypeptide(L)'
;MARKIYLRGGLGVGAFRRIYGGSQRNGSRPPHFCKSSGSVARHILQQLQNMNIIDVDPKGGRRITSSGQRDLDQVAGRIVIAP
;
A
#
# COMPACT_ATOMS: atom_id res chain seq x y z
N MET A 1 2.76 -1.86 -1.81
CA MET A 1 1.55 -1.02 -1.62
C MET A 1 0.66 -1.01 -2.86
N ALA A 2 1.23 -0.88 -4.06
CA ALA A 2 0.50 -0.88 -5.34
C ALA A 2 -0.50 -2.04 -5.49
N ARG A 3 -0.10 -3.30 -5.26
CA ARG A 3 -1.02 -4.47 -5.31
C ARG A 3 -2.25 -4.34 -4.41
N LYS A 4 -2.10 -3.78 -3.20
CA LYS A 4 -3.25 -3.63 -2.28
C LYS A 4 -4.24 -2.60 -2.79
N ILE A 5 -3.76 -1.55 -3.47
CA ILE A 5 -4.59 -0.49 -4.07
C ILE A 5 -5.27 -1.00 -5.34
N TYR A 6 -4.56 -1.80 -6.14
CA TYR A 6 -5.12 -2.51 -7.28
C TYR A 6 -6.33 -3.36 -6.86
N LEU A 7 -6.20 -4.14 -5.78
CA LEU A 7 -7.27 -5.02 -5.30
C LEU A 7 -8.38 -4.28 -4.54
N ARG A 8 -8.05 -3.20 -3.84
CA ARG A 8 -9.00 -2.43 -3.03
C ARG A 8 -8.77 -0.94 -3.25
N GLY A 9 -9.71 -0.30 -3.95
CA GLY A 9 -9.73 1.16 -4.11
C GLY A 9 -9.98 1.89 -2.79
N GLY A 10 -9.62 3.18 -2.75
CA GLY A 10 -9.91 4.06 -1.61
C GLY A 10 -9.00 3.88 -0.38
N LEU A 11 -7.89 3.15 -0.49
CA LEU A 11 -6.96 2.97 0.62
C LEU A 11 -6.12 4.23 0.87
N GLY A 12 -6.18 4.76 2.08
CA GLY A 12 -5.34 5.87 2.55
C GLY A 12 -4.17 5.44 3.45
N VAL A 13 -3.37 6.42 3.87
CA VAL A 13 -2.23 6.20 4.79
C VAL A 13 -2.66 5.48 6.07
N GLY A 14 -3.82 5.87 6.65
CA GLY A 14 -4.34 5.24 7.87
C GLY A 14 -4.65 3.75 7.73
N ALA A 15 -5.10 3.31 6.55
CA ALA A 15 -5.34 1.90 6.29
C ALA A 15 -4.02 1.13 6.20
N PHE A 16 -3.01 1.67 5.52
CA PHE A 16 -1.68 1.07 5.46
C PHE A 16 -0.98 0.99 6.81
N ARG A 17 -1.20 1.99 7.68
CA ARG A 17 -0.71 1.98 9.05
C ARG A 17 -1.27 0.84 9.89
N ARG A 18 -2.52 0.42 9.61
CA ARG A 18 -3.13 -0.75 10.26
C ARG A 18 -2.67 -2.05 9.62
N ILE A 19 -2.67 -2.12 8.29
CA ILE A 19 -2.29 -3.32 7.53
C ILE A 19 -0.85 -3.75 7.82
N TYR A 20 0.08 -2.79 7.89
CA TYR A 20 1.49 -3.05 8.21
C TYR A 20 1.81 -2.79 9.68
N GLY A 21 0.80 -2.49 10.50
CA GLY A 21 0.95 -2.48 11.95
C GLY A 21 1.08 -3.90 12.49
N GLY A 22 1.49 -4.03 13.75
CA GLY A 22 1.76 -5.33 14.34
C GLY A 22 1.75 -5.30 15.86
N SER A 23 2.01 -6.45 16.46
CA SER A 23 2.12 -6.60 17.91
C SER A 23 3.43 -5.98 18.40
N GLN A 24 3.35 -4.94 19.23
CA GLN A 24 4.51 -4.27 19.79
C GLN A 24 4.91 -4.92 21.12
N ARG A 25 6.18 -5.33 21.21
CA ARG A 25 6.76 -5.84 22.45
C ARG A 25 7.05 -4.67 23.41
N ASN A 26 6.38 -4.66 24.56
CA ASN A 26 6.49 -3.61 25.58
C ASN A 26 7.37 -4.03 26.79
N GLY A 27 8.37 -4.89 26.56
CA GLY A 27 9.21 -5.44 27.62
C GLY A 27 8.44 -6.38 28.55
N SER A 28 8.29 -5.99 29.82
CA SER A 28 7.58 -6.78 30.84
C SER A 28 6.05 -6.69 30.74
N ARG A 29 5.52 -5.67 30.06
CA ARG A 29 4.06 -5.51 29.87
C ARG A 29 3.57 -6.38 28.70
N PRO A 30 2.31 -6.85 28.72
CA PRO A 30 1.73 -7.59 27.60
C PRO A 30 1.85 -6.83 26.27
N PRO A 31 1.98 -7.56 25.15
CA PRO A 31 2.06 -6.94 23.84
C PRO A 31 0.70 -6.41 23.40
N HIS A 32 0.71 -5.22 22.77
CA HIS A 32 -0.49 -4.59 22.22
C HIS A 32 -0.27 -4.21 20.75
N PHE A 33 -1.36 -4.11 19.99
CA PHE A 33 -1.28 -3.70 18.59
C PHE A 33 -0.81 -2.24 18.46
N CYS A 34 0.24 -2.02 17.66
CA CYS A 34 0.74 -0.71 17.32
C CYS A 34 0.68 -0.47 15.81
N LYS A 35 0.30 0.76 15.42
CA LYS A 35 0.23 1.19 14.03
C LYS A 35 1.64 1.40 13.48
N SER A 36 1.86 1.07 12.21
CA SER A 36 3.14 1.37 11.57
C SER A 36 3.34 2.87 11.31
N SER A 37 4.57 3.22 10.91
CA SER A 37 4.95 4.59 10.61
C SER A 37 4.12 5.18 9.47
N GLY A 38 3.55 6.36 9.72
CA GLY A 38 2.77 7.09 8.73
C GLY A 38 3.63 7.84 7.71
N SER A 39 4.86 8.24 8.07
CA SER A 39 5.75 8.98 7.17
C SER A 39 6.20 8.11 6.00
N VAL A 40 6.67 6.89 6.30
CA VAL A 40 7.10 5.91 5.28
C VAL A 40 5.96 5.58 4.32
N ALA A 41 4.77 5.28 4.86
CA ALA A 41 3.61 4.98 4.03
C ALA A 41 3.18 6.18 3.15
N ARG A 42 3.23 7.40 3.67
CA ARG A 42 2.92 8.61 2.89
C ARG A 42 3.95 8.85 1.79
N HIS A 43 5.24 8.73 2.11
CA HIS A 43 6.32 8.96 1.17
C HIS A 43 6.25 7.99 -0.02
N ILE A 44 6.05 6.69 0.25
CA ILE A 44 5.90 5.69 -0.82
C ILE A 44 4.69 5.99 -1.71
N LEU A 45 3.56 6.42 -1.12
CA LEU A 45 2.37 6.77 -1.91
C LEU A 45 2.60 8.02 -2.77
N GLN A 46 3.33 9.01 -2.28
CA GLN A 46 3.72 10.19 -3.05
C GLN A 46 4.67 9.82 -4.19
N GLN A 47 5.66 8.97 -3.94
CA GLN A 47 6.57 8.49 -4.99
C GLN A 47 5.84 7.72 -6.08
N LEU A 48 4.89 6.84 -5.72
CA LEU A 48 4.09 6.10 -6.69
C LEU A 48 3.10 7.00 -7.45
N GLN A 49 2.67 8.11 -6.85
CA GLN A 49 1.89 9.13 -7.54
C GLN A 49 2.76 9.89 -8.54
N ASN A 50 4.00 10.26 -8.18
CA ASN A 50 4.94 10.91 -9.10
C ASN A 50 5.28 10.03 -10.31
N MET A 51 5.28 8.70 -10.13
CA MET A 51 5.43 7.72 -11.21
C MET A 51 4.14 7.45 -11.99
N ASN A 52 3.04 8.15 -11.71
CA ASN A 52 1.72 7.98 -12.35
C ASN A 52 1.13 6.56 -12.26
N ILE A 53 1.50 5.80 -11.22
CA ILE A 53 0.94 4.45 -10.96
C ILE A 53 -0.35 4.55 -10.13
N ILE A 54 -0.43 5.56 -9.26
CA ILE A 54 -1.54 5.76 -8.31
C ILE A 54 -2.01 7.21 -8.41
N ASP A 55 -3.32 7.42 -8.31
CA ASP A 55 -3.94 8.74 -8.26
C ASP A 55 -4.75 8.96 -6.97
N VAL A 56 -5.09 10.22 -6.70
CA VAL A 56 -6.01 10.61 -5.63
C VAL A 56 -7.44 10.32 -6.08
N ASP A 57 -8.19 9.57 -5.27
CA ASP A 57 -9.60 9.33 -5.53
C ASP A 57 -10.41 10.56 -5.06
N PRO A 58 -11.38 11.08 -5.86
CA PRO A 58 -12.27 12.16 -5.43
C PRO A 58 -13.08 11.82 -4.16
N LYS A 59 -13.35 10.53 -3.89
CA LYS A 59 -14.02 10.07 -2.65
C LYS A 59 -13.07 9.96 -1.46
N GLY A 60 -11.80 10.31 -1.64
CA GLY A 60 -10.74 10.19 -0.65
C GLY A 60 -9.96 8.87 -0.76
N GLY A 61 -8.70 8.92 -0.32
CA GLY A 61 -7.78 7.80 -0.41
C GLY A 61 -7.00 7.79 -1.72
N ARG A 62 -6.70 6.59 -2.23
CA ARG A 62 -5.87 6.37 -3.40
C ARG A 62 -6.48 5.32 -4.30
N ARG A 63 -6.36 5.52 -5.62
CA ARG A 63 -6.86 4.61 -6.66
C ARG A 63 -5.72 4.30 -7.64
N ILE A 64 -5.74 3.10 -8.21
CA ILE A 64 -4.79 2.75 -9.27
C ILE A 64 -5.15 3.49 -10.57
N THR A 65 -4.15 3.97 -11.31
CA THR A 65 -4.34 4.53 -12.65
C THR A 65 -4.45 3.41 -13.69
N SER A 66 -4.99 3.74 -14.88
CA SER A 66 -5.03 2.78 -16.00
C SER A 66 -3.62 2.34 -16.44
N SER A 67 -2.66 3.28 -16.46
CA SER A 67 -1.24 2.98 -16.71
C SER A 67 -0.65 2.07 -15.64
N GLY A 68 -0.86 2.39 -14.36
CA GLY A 68 -0.35 1.59 -13.24
C GLY A 68 -0.93 0.17 -13.22
N GLN A 69 -2.18 -0.01 -13.62
CA GLN A 69 -2.79 -1.33 -13.78
C GLN A 69 -2.08 -2.13 -14.90
N ARG A 70 -1.89 -1.53 -16.08
CA ARG A 70 -1.19 -2.18 -17.20
C ARG A 70 0.22 -2.60 -16.82
N ASP A 71 0.99 -1.72 -16.16
CA ASP A 71 2.36 -2.00 -15.78
C ASP A 71 2.45 -3.17 -14.79
N LEU A 72 1.55 -3.20 -13.80
CA LEU A 72 1.48 -4.31 -12.83
C LEU A 72 1.11 -5.63 -13.51
N ASP A 73 0.16 -5.62 -14.44
CA ASP A 73 -0.26 -6.81 -15.18
C ASP A 73 0.86 -7.32 -16.10
N GLN A 74 1.62 -6.43 -16.73
CA GLN A 74 2.79 -6.79 -17.53
C GLN A 74 3.89 -7.45 -16.69
N VAL A 75 4.17 -6.90 -15.50
CA VAL A 75 5.13 -7.51 -14.57
C VAL A 75 4.64 -8.88 -14.11
N ALA A 76 3.34 -9.00 -13.78
CA ALA A 76 2.76 -10.27 -13.37
C ALA A 76 2.88 -11.36 -14.46
N GLY A 77 2.65 -11.01 -15.73
CA GLY A 77 2.79 -11.96 -16.86
C GLY A 77 4.23 -12.42 -17.13
N ARG A 78 5.25 -11.65 -16.71
CA ARG A 78 6.66 -12.03 -16.83
C ARG A 78 7.14 -12.94 -15.71
N ILE A 79 6.50 -12.88 -14.54
CA ILE A 79 6.85 -13.73 -13.40
C ILE A 79 6.25 -15.11 -13.68
N VAL A 80 7.04 -15.99 -14.28
CA VAL A 80 6.70 -17.40 -14.46
C VAL A 80 6.55 -18.02 -13.08
N ILE A 81 5.39 -18.60 -12.78
CA ILE A 81 5.19 -19.39 -11.56
C ILE A 81 6.05 -20.65 -11.76
N ALA A 82 7.18 -20.73 -11.05
CA ALA A 82 7.90 -22.00 -10.95
C ALA A 82 6.94 -23.01 -10.27
N PRO A 83 6.71 -24.19 -10.87
CA PRO A 83 5.78 -25.18 -10.35
C PRO A 83 6.18 -25.71 -8.97
#